data_AF-E6QJD1-F1
#
_entry.id   AF-E6QJD1-F1
#
_cell.length_a   1.000
_cell.length_b   1.000
_cell.length_c   1.000
_cell.angle_alpha   90.00
_cell.angle_beta   90.00
_cell.angle_gamma   90.00
#
_symmetry.space_group_name_H-M   'P 1'
#
loop_
_entity.id
_entity.type
_entity.pdbx_description
1 polymer ?
#
loop_
_entity_poly.entity_id
_entity_poly.type
_entity_poly.pdbx_seq_one_letter_code
_entity_poly.pdbx_strand_id
1 'polypeptide(L)'
;MIPVSLCENAAAIWFHEPVLILRAIAKVEGGWKGARIADANGTADHGLMQINSVWRKRLHRMGWHMHTVQWHNCASVFTGAWILRQELDASHHFWLGVAWYQSRNPVYGLPFAQKVYRAAWHIHYGAQNVRQ
;
A
#
# COMPACT_ATOMS: atom_id res chain seq x y z
N MET A 1 15.47 -12.59 8.68
CA MET A 1 14.22 -11.85 8.40
C MET A 1 14.44 -11.01 7.16
N ILE A 2 13.56 -11.04 6.15
CA ILE A 2 13.74 -10.24 4.92
C ILE A 2 13.42 -8.77 5.23
N PRO A 3 14.33 -7.81 4.95
CA PRO A 3 14.03 -6.39 5.13
C PRO A 3 12.85 -5.95 4.28
N VAL A 4 11.94 -5.14 4.86
CA VAL A 4 10.78 -4.60 4.14
C VAL A 4 11.22 -3.85 2.88
N SER A 5 12.30 -3.07 2.96
CA SER A 5 12.85 -2.30 1.84
C SER A 5 13.24 -3.14 0.64
N LEU A 6 13.70 -4.39 0.85
CA LEU A 6 14.01 -5.31 -0.24
C LEU A 6 12.72 -5.72 -0.97
N CYS A 7 11.66 -6.00 -0.22
CA CYS A 7 10.37 -6.38 -0.78
C CYS A 7 9.67 -5.20 -1.46
N GLU A 8 9.82 -3.97 -0.96
CA GLU A 8 9.36 -2.75 -1.64
C GLU A 8 10.05 -2.56 -2.99
N ASN A 9 11.39 -2.69 -3.03
CA ASN A 9 12.14 -2.58 -4.29
C ASN A 9 11.73 -3.67 -5.29
N ALA A 10 11.59 -4.91 -4.83
CA ALA A 10 11.20 -6.03 -5.69
C ALA A 10 9.77 -5.87 -6.23
N ALA A 11 8.81 -5.47 -5.37
CA ALA A 11 7.44 -5.22 -5.78
C ALA A 11 7.32 -4.04 -6.74
N ALA A 12 8.09 -2.96 -6.49
CA ALA A 12 8.17 -1.81 -7.39
C ALA A 12 8.61 -2.22 -8.81
N ILE A 13 9.65 -3.05 -8.92
CA ILE A 13 10.11 -3.58 -10.21
C ILE A 13 9.02 -4.46 -10.84
N TRP A 14 8.46 -5.41 -10.09
CA TRP A 14 7.50 -6.38 -10.60
C TRP A 14 6.20 -5.74 -11.12
N PHE A 15 5.67 -4.75 -10.40
CA PHE A 15 4.43 -4.06 -10.75
C PHE A 15 4.65 -2.73 -11.47
N HIS A 16 5.90 -2.40 -11.84
CA HIS A 16 6.28 -1.16 -12.50
C HIS A 16 5.81 0.11 -11.76
N GLU A 17 5.86 0.07 -10.42
CA GLU A 17 5.44 1.18 -9.56
C GLU A 17 6.63 1.99 -9.04
N PRO A 18 6.48 3.31 -8.84
CA PRO A 18 7.50 4.08 -8.14
C PRO A 18 7.68 3.56 -6.71
N VAL A 19 8.86 3.03 -6.37
CA VAL A 19 9.14 2.51 -5.03
C VAL A 19 8.93 3.57 -3.92
N LEU A 20 9.16 4.84 -4.25
CA LEU A 20 8.92 5.96 -3.35
C LEU A 20 7.44 6.04 -2.93
N ILE A 21 6.51 5.73 -3.84
CA ILE A 21 5.07 5.79 -3.60
C ILE A 21 4.61 4.59 -2.78
N LEU A 22 5.15 3.39 -3.03
CA LEU A 22 4.89 2.22 -2.17
C LEU A 22 5.35 2.47 -0.72
N ARG A 23 6.54 3.05 -0.55
CA ARG A 23 7.07 3.45 0.78
C ARG A 23 6.20 4.51 1.45
N ALA A 24 5.75 5.50 0.68
CA ALA A 24 4.89 6.56 1.18
C ALA A 24 3.53 6.02 1.61
N ILE A 25 2.93 5.11 0.83
CA ILE A 25 1.70 4.40 1.20
C ILE A 25 1.91 3.62 2.50
N ALA A 26 2.94 2.76 2.57
CA ALA A 26 3.24 1.99 3.79
C ALA A 26 3.37 2.88 5.03
N LYS A 27 4.01 4.06 4.88
CA LYS A 27 4.16 5.04 5.96
C LYS A 27 2.85 5.71 6.35
N VAL A 28 1.98 6.03 5.40
CA VAL A 28 0.67 6.65 5.67
C VAL A 28 -0.30 5.65 6.30
N GLU A 29 -0.28 4.40 5.85
CA GLU A 29 -1.07 3.30 6.41
C GLU A 29 -0.64 2.98 7.85
N GLY A 30 0.66 3.02 8.13
CA GLY A 30 1.18 2.81 9.49
C GLY A 30 0.91 1.40 10.03
N GLY A 31 0.62 0.44 9.16
CA GLY A 31 0.38 -0.95 9.53
C GLY A 31 1.63 -1.64 10.06
N TRP A 32 1.45 -2.83 10.65
CA TRP A 32 2.55 -3.66 11.14
C TRP A 32 2.27 -5.14 10.89
N LYS A 33 3.30 -5.98 11.05
CA LYS A 33 3.15 -7.43 10.98
C LYS A 33 2.13 -7.92 12.01
N GLY A 34 1.12 -8.64 11.56
CA GLY A 34 0.05 -9.16 12.41
C GLY A 34 -1.12 -8.18 12.60
N ALA A 35 -1.03 -6.94 12.10
CA ALA A 35 -2.10 -5.97 12.21
C ALA A 35 -3.40 -6.49 11.58
N ARG A 36 -4.51 -6.31 12.31
CA ARG A 36 -5.87 -6.50 11.83
C ARG A 36 -6.76 -5.48 12.52
N ILE A 37 -7.13 -4.43 11.80
CA ILE A 37 -7.94 -3.33 12.33
C ILE A 37 -9.34 -3.47 11.74
N ALA A 38 -10.37 -3.57 12.58
CA ALA A 38 -11.74 -3.73 12.11
C ALA A 38 -12.37 -2.39 11.75
N ASP A 39 -13.12 -2.38 10.65
CA ASP A 39 -13.88 -1.21 10.18
C ASP A 39 -15.33 -1.29 10.66
N ALA A 40 -15.99 -0.13 10.74
CA ALA A 40 -17.39 -0.04 11.15
C ALA A 40 -18.36 -0.76 10.18
N ASN A 41 -17.97 -0.95 8.93
CA ASN A 41 -18.77 -1.64 7.89
C ASN A 41 -18.57 -3.18 7.90
N GLY A 42 -17.83 -3.73 8.87
CA GLY A 42 -17.56 -5.16 8.98
C GLY A 42 -16.37 -5.66 8.15
N THR A 43 -15.65 -4.78 7.45
CA THR A 43 -14.35 -5.11 6.85
C THR A 43 -13.22 -4.94 7.86
N ALA A 44 -11.99 -5.17 7.40
CA ALA A 44 -10.81 -5.05 8.24
C ALA A 44 -9.57 -4.88 7.37
N ASP A 45 -8.62 -4.10 7.85
CA ASP A 45 -7.33 -3.84 7.21
C ASP A 45 -6.23 -4.71 7.79
N HIS A 46 -5.40 -5.32 6.93
CA HIS A 46 -4.46 -6.35 7.31
C HIS A 46 -2.99 -6.02 6.96
N GLY A 47 -2.11 -6.25 7.93
CA GLY A 47 -0.66 -6.24 7.74
C GLY A 47 -0.05 -4.85 7.53
N LEU A 48 1.19 -4.81 7.05
CA LEU A 48 1.98 -3.59 6.89
C LEU A 48 1.32 -2.56 5.96
N MET A 49 0.76 -3.01 4.84
CA MET A 49 0.11 -2.17 3.83
C MET A 49 -1.39 -1.94 4.09
N GLN A 50 -1.90 -2.39 5.25
CA GLN A 50 -3.31 -2.26 5.66
C GLN A 50 -4.29 -2.71 4.56
N ILE A 51 -4.08 -3.92 4.03
CA ILE A 51 -4.90 -4.44 2.94
C ILE A 51 -6.30 -4.76 3.43
N ASN A 52 -7.30 -4.05 2.92
CA ASN A 52 -8.68 -4.26 3.30
C ASN A 52 -9.23 -5.62 2.82
N SER A 53 -10.04 -6.26 3.67
CA SER A 53 -10.64 -7.56 3.42
C SER A 53 -11.66 -7.60 2.26
N VAL A 54 -12.07 -6.46 1.69
CA VAL A 54 -12.80 -6.42 0.40
C VAL A 54 -12.05 -7.14 -0.72
N TRP A 55 -10.71 -7.13 -0.69
CA TRP A 55 -9.88 -7.79 -1.70
C TRP A 55 -9.83 -9.31 -1.54
N ARG A 56 -10.26 -9.85 -0.39
CA ARG A 56 -10.13 -11.27 -0.03
C ARG A 56 -10.58 -12.22 -1.13
N LYS A 57 -11.77 -11.99 -1.71
CA LYS A 57 -12.34 -12.90 -2.73
C LYS A 57 -11.48 -12.93 -4.00
N ARG A 58 -10.88 -11.81 -4.39
CA ARG A 58 -10.03 -11.72 -5.59
C ARG A 58 -8.64 -12.31 -5.31
N LEU A 59 -8.06 -11.99 -4.16
CA LEU A 59 -6.76 -12.51 -3.72
C LEU A 59 -6.79 -14.05 -3.59
N HIS A 60 -7.82 -14.60 -2.93
CA HIS A 60 -7.94 -16.04 -2.72
C HIS A 60 -8.05 -16.81 -4.04
N ARG A 61 -8.75 -16.27 -5.04
CA ARG A 61 -8.81 -16.89 -6.38
C ARG A 61 -7.45 -16.96 -7.09
N MET A 62 -6.53 -16.06 -6.76
CA MET A 62 -5.16 -16.06 -7.29
C MET A 62 -4.19 -16.85 -6.39
N GLY A 63 -4.70 -17.55 -5.36
CA GLY A 63 -3.89 -18.31 -4.40
C GLY A 63 -3.26 -17.46 -3.28
N TRP A 64 -3.63 -16.18 -3.14
CA TRP A 64 -3.12 -15.32 -2.06
C TRP A 64 -4.07 -15.30 -0.89
N HIS A 65 -3.59 -15.63 0.30
CA HIS A 65 -4.39 -15.68 1.52
C HIS A 65 -4.18 -14.45 2.39
N MET A 66 -5.28 -13.85 2.87
CA MET A 66 -5.26 -12.71 3.81
C MET A 66 -4.44 -12.98 5.08
N HIS A 67 -4.40 -14.24 5.55
CA HIS A 67 -3.54 -14.62 6.67
C HIS A 67 -2.04 -14.37 6.35
N THR A 68 -1.60 -14.76 5.16
CA THR A 68 -0.22 -14.51 4.69
C THR A 68 0.04 -13.01 4.55
N VAL A 69 -0.91 -12.25 3.99
CA VAL A 69 -0.84 -10.78 3.87
C VAL A 69 -0.69 -10.13 5.24
N GLN A 70 -1.40 -10.61 6.25
CA GLN A 70 -1.34 -10.08 7.61
C GLN A 70 0.01 -10.34 8.29
N TRP A 71 0.56 -11.55 8.17
CA TRP A 71 1.72 -11.98 8.96
C TRP A 71 3.07 -11.91 8.23
N HIS A 72 3.08 -11.69 6.92
CA HIS A 72 4.32 -11.58 6.14
C HIS A 72 4.42 -10.22 5.46
N ASN A 73 5.33 -9.37 5.94
CA ASN A 73 5.52 -8.02 5.40
C ASN A 73 5.72 -8.00 3.89
N CYS A 74 6.50 -8.93 3.35
CA CYS A 74 6.71 -9.01 1.89
C CYS A 74 5.42 -9.37 1.14
N ALA A 75 4.61 -10.30 1.65
CA ALA A 75 3.32 -10.60 1.06
C ALA A 75 2.38 -9.40 1.13
N SER A 76 2.40 -8.66 2.25
CA SER A 76 1.67 -7.39 2.41
C SER A 76 2.08 -6.36 1.36
N VAL A 77 3.38 -6.12 1.20
CA VAL A 77 3.94 -5.17 0.21
C VAL A 77 3.60 -5.57 -1.23
N PHE A 78 3.79 -6.83 -1.61
CA PHE A 78 3.42 -7.31 -2.94
C PHE A 78 1.91 -7.20 -3.19
N THR A 79 1.09 -7.46 -2.17
CA THR A 79 -0.36 -7.31 -2.28
C THR A 79 -0.76 -5.85 -2.45
N GLY A 80 -0.15 -4.94 -1.68
CA GLY A 80 -0.38 -3.50 -1.82
C GLY A 80 0.06 -2.99 -3.19
N ALA A 81 1.23 -3.38 -3.68
CA ALA A 81 1.70 -2.99 -5.02
C ALA A 81 0.80 -3.53 -6.13
N TRP A 82 0.33 -4.78 -6.02
CA TRP A 82 -0.62 -5.34 -6.96
C TRP A 82 -1.95 -4.56 -6.97
N ILE A 83 -2.52 -4.24 -5.80
CA ILE A 83 -3.75 -3.42 -5.70
C ILE A 83 -3.54 -2.03 -6.30
N LEU A 84 -2.42 -1.37 -5.96
CA LEU A 84 -2.08 -0.06 -6.50
C LEU A 84 -2.08 -0.07 -8.02
N ARG A 85 -1.44 -1.07 -8.65
CA ARG A 85 -1.46 -1.25 -10.10
C ARG A 85 -2.88 -1.36 -10.64
N GLN A 86 -3.76 -2.14 -10.00
CA GLN A 86 -5.16 -2.27 -10.45
C GLN A 86 -5.90 -0.92 -10.45
N GLU A 87 -5.70 -0.10 -9.41
CA GLU A 87 -6.38 1.19 -9.28
C GLU A 87 -5.77 2.27 -10.18
N LEU A 88 -4.46 2.23 -10.42
CA LEU A 88 -3.80 3.07 -11.42
C LEU A 88 -4.31 2.77 -12.83
N ASP A 89 -4.40 1.49 -13.19
CA ASP A 89 -4.91 1.07 -14.49
C ASP A 89 -6.38 1.45 -14.67
N ALA A 90 -7.20 1.32 -13.61
CA ALA A 90 -8.62 1.65 -13.65
C ALA A 90 -8.91 3.15 -13.68
N SER A 91 -8.04 3.97 -13.07
CA SER A 91 -8.28 5.41 -12.95
C SER A 91 -7.78 6.22 -14.15
N HIS A 92 -6.84 5.67 -14.93
CA HIS A 92 -6.11 6.39 -15.98
C HIS A 92 -5.45 7.71 -15.52
N HIS A 93 -5.28 7.90 -14.21
CA HIS A 93 -4.70 9.10 -13.64
C HIS A 93 -3.94 8.77 -12.35
N PHE A 94 -2.65 9.04 -12.33
CA PHE A 94 -1.74 8.54 -11.29
C PHE A 94 -2.21 8.84 -9.86
N TRP A 95 -2.43 10.11 -9.52
CA TRP A 95 -2.86 10.49 -8.17
C TRP A 95 -4.28 10.07 -7.82
N LEU A 96 -5.12 9.81 -8.82
CA LEU A 96 -6.47 9.30 -8.60
C LEU A 96 -6.41 7.80 -8.27
N GLY A 97 -5.56 7.04 -8.97
CA GLY A 97 -5.29 5.64 -8.62
C GLY A 97 -4.67 5.50 -7.22
N VAL A 98 -3.76 6.39 -6.83
CA VAL A 98 -3.25 6.45 -5.45
C VAL A 98 -4.36 6.73 -4.44
N ALA A 99 -5.30 7.63 -4.76
CA ALA A 99 -6.46 7.88 -3.90
C ALA A 99 -7.36 6.63 -3.78
N TRP A 100 -7.58 5.95 -4.91
CA TRP A 100 -8.45 4.77 -5.01
C TRP A 100 -7.89 3.53 -4.33
N TYR A 101 -6.57 3.46 -4.14
CA TYR A 101 -5.93 2.45 -3.28
C TYR A 101 -6.60 2.37 -1.91
N GLN A 102 -6.85 3.53 -1.29
CA GLN A 102 -7.57 3.64 -0.01
C GLN A 102 -9.08 3.55 -0.21
N SER A 103 -9.65 4.37 -1.09
CA SER A 103 -11.08 4.43 -1.32
C SER A 103 -11.42 5.20 -2.60
N ARG A 104 -12.36 4.67 -3.39
CA ARG A 104 -12.93 5.40 -4.54
C ARG A 104 -13.88 6.53 -4.14
N ASN A 105 -14.30 6.59 -2.88
CA ASN A 105 -15.04 7.74 -2.37
C ASN A 105 -14.06 8.91 -2.18
N PRO A 106 -14.25 10.04 -2.88
CA PRO A 106 -13.32 11.17 -2.84
C PRO A 106 -13.15 11.78 -1.44
N VAL A 107 -14.15 11.65 -0.56
CA VAL A 107 -14.09 12.12 0.83
C VAL A 107 -12.97 11.43 1.61
N TYR A 108 -12.65 10.17 1.29
CA TYR A 108 -11.61 9.39 1.96
C TYR A 108 -10.34 9.28 1.12
N GLY A 109 -10.47 9.04 -0.19
CA GLY A 109 -9.33 8.80 -1.07
C GLY A 109 -8.46 10.04 -1.34
N LEU A 110 -9.07 11.21 -1.56
CA LEU A 110 -8.29 12.42 -1.89
C LEU A 110 -7.42 12.89 -0.72
N PRO A 111 -7.92 12.95 0.53
CA PRO A 111 -7.06 13.24 1.69
C PRO A 111 -5.93 12.22 1.86
N PHE A 112 -6.20 10.94 1.59
CA PHE A 112 -5.17 9.90 1.62
C PHE A 112 -4.06 10.16 0.59
N ALA A 113 -4.40 10.41 -0.67
CA ALA A 113 -3.40 10.72 -1.70
C ALA A 113 -2.56 11.95 -1.36
N GLN A 114 -3.15 12.98 -0.74
CA GLN A 114 -2.40 14.14 -0.25
C GLN A 114 -1.41 13.77 0.86
N LYS A 115 -1.79 12.90 1.80
CA LYS A 115 -0.86 12.37 2.82
C LYS A 115 0.28 11.58 2.19
N VAL A 116 -0.02 10.75 1.18
CA VAL A 116 0.99 9.97 0.44
C VAL A 116 1.96 10.90 -0.28
N TYR A 117 1.47 11.95 -0.95
CA TYR A 117 2.32 12.96 -1.59
C TYR A 117 3.29 13.60 -0.58
N ARG A 118 2.79 14.06 0.57
CA ARG A 118 3.62 14.66 1.62
C ARG A 118 4.64 13.67 2.18
N ALA A 119 4.23 12.42 2.42
CA ALA A 119 5.12 11.37 2.88
C ALA A 119 6.23 11.08 1.86
N ALA A 120 5.91 11.00 0.57
CA ALA A 120 6.87 10.82 -0.51
C ALA A 120 7.87 11.98 -0.57
N TRP A 121 7.40 13.22 -0.43
CA TRP A 121 8.25 14.40 -0.35
C TRP A 121 9.26 14.30 0.81
N HIS A 122 8.78 13.98 2.02
CA HIS A 122 9.65 13.84 3.19
C HIS A 122 10.64 12.69 3.07
N ILE A 123 10.25 11.56 2.46
CA ILE A 123 11.16 10.43 2.24
C ILE A 123 12.27 10.82 1.25
N HIS A 124 11.92 11.52 0.16
CA HIS A 124 12.89 11.91 -0.86
C HIS A 124 13.86 13.00 -0.37
N TYR A 125 13.33 14.09 0.18
CA TYR A 125 14.15 15.26 0.57
C TYR A 125 14.70 15.16 2.00
N GLY A 126 13.98 14.50 2.92
CA GLY A 126 14.50 14.26 4.28
C GLY A 126 15.71 13.34 4.31
N ALA A 127 15.85 12.43 3.33
CA ALA A 127 17.03 11.58 3.19
C ALA A 127 18.25 12.33 2.61
N GLN A 128 18.05 13.46 1.92
CA GLN A 128 19.13 14.25 1.32
C GLN A 128 19.80 15.16 2.35
N ASN A 129 19.04 15.70 3.31
CA ASN A 129 19.55 16.60 4.35
C ASN A 129 20.39 15.92 5.44
N VAL A 130 20.43 14.58 5.49
CA VAL A 130 21.25 13.81 6.46
C VAL A 130 22.61 13.41 5.86
N ARG A 131 22.82 13.66 4.55
CA ARG A 131 24.07 13.31 3.84
C ARG A 131 24.97 14.52 3.56
N GLN A 132 24.68 15.67 4.16
CA GLN A 132 25.55 16.85 4.22
C GLN A 132 26.06 17.00 5.65
#